data_AF-A0A645IXT6-F1
#
_entry.id   AF-A0A645IXT6-F1
#
_cell.length_a   1.000
_cell.length_b   1.000
_cell.length_c   1.000
_cell.angle_alpha   90.00
_cell.angle_beta   90.00
_cell.angle_gamma   90.00
#
_symmetry.space_group_name_H-M   'P 1'
#
loop_
_entity.id
_entity.type
_entity.pdbx_description
1 polymer ?
#
loop_
_entity_poly.entity_id
_entity_poly.type
_entity_poly.pdbx_seq_one_letter_code
_entity_poly.pdbx_strand_id
1 'polypeptide(L)' 'MAKSEQIQKYEFWGLALFVGVPLPGTGAWTGALIASLLGIKTKKASLAIFVGLIIATVIMTIISYGIPWVIQTMG' A
#
# COMPACT_ATOMS: atom_id res chain seq x y z
N MET A 1 9.96 23.82 13.23
CA MET A 1 9.75 23.24 11.88
C MET A 1 9.92 21.71 11.83
N ALA A 2 10.80 21.08 12.63
CA ALA A 2 11.02 19.62 12.59
C ALA A 2 9.80 18.71 12.88
N LYS A 3 8.88 19.11 13.77
CA LYS A 3 7.76 18.25 14.19
C LYS A 3 6.72 18.00 13.09
N SER A 4 6.44 19.00 12.26
CA SER A 4 5.47 18.92 11.15
C SER A 4 5.95 17.98 10.03
N GLU A 5 7.26 17.99 9.76
CA GLU A 5 7.86 17.18 8.70
C GLU A 5 7.92 15.69 9.07
N GLN A 6 8.20 15.39 10.35
CA GLN A 6 8.14 14.04 10.87
C GLN A 6 6.72 13.46 10.76
N ILE A 7 5.70 14.23 11.16
CA ILE A 7 4.29 13.81 11.08
C ILE A 7 3.91 13.47 9.63
N GLN A 8 4.24 14.33 8.67
CA GLN A 8 3.95 14.08 7.25
C GLN A 8 4.65 12.83 6.69
N LYS A 9 5.85 12.50 7.20
CA LYS A 9 6.57 11.28 6.81
C LYS A 9 5.88 10.05 7.37
N TYR A 10 5.40 10.07 8.62
CA TYR A 10 4.63 8.97 9.19
C TYR A 10 3.28 8.77 8.50
N GLU A 11 2.57 9.84 8.14
CA GLU A 11 1.33 9.76 7.36
C GLU A 11 1.56 9.10 6.00
N PHE A 12 2.63 9.48 5.30
CA PHE A 12 2.99 8.91 4.00
C PHE A 12 3.31 7.41 4.11
N TRP A 13 4.22 7.04 5.02
CA TRP A 13 4.64 5.65 5.17
C TRP A 13 3.54 4.77 5.77
N GLY A 14 2.75 5.29 6.70
CA GLY A 14 1.60 4.59 7.25
C GLY A 14 0.55 4.29 6.18
N LEU A 15 0.26 5.26 5.31
CA LEU A 15 -0.67 5.07 4.20
C LEU A 15 -0.13 4.10 3.15
N ALA A 16 1.15 4.23 2.78
CA ALA A 16 1.79 3.33 1.82
C ALA A 16 1.85 1.89 2.33
N LEU A 17 2.16 1.69 3.62
CA LEU A 17 2.16 0.37 4.25
C LEU A 17 0.74 -0.21 4.34
N PHE A 18 -0.25 0.59 4.74
CA PHE A 18 -1.65 0.14 4.78
C PHE A 18 -2.13 -0.36 3.42
N VAL A 19 -1.81 0.36 2.34
CA VAL A 19 -2.13 -0.05 0.97
C VAL A 19 -1.26 -1.23 0.50
N GLY A 20 -0.01 -1.29 0.95
CA GLY A 20 0.98 -2.26 0.51
C GLY A 20 0.80 -3.67 1.07
N VAL A 21 0.12 -3.83 2.20
CA VAL A 21 -0.25 -5.16 2.68
C VAL A 21 -1.44 -5.66 1.86
N PRO A 22 -1.34 -6.79 1.13
CA PRO A 22 -2.42 -7.30 0.31
C PRO A 22 -3.45 -8.07 1.17
N LEU A 23 -4.20 -7.35 2.00
CA LEU A 23 -5.31 -7.89 2.79
C LEU A 23 -6.65 -7.58 2.11
N PRO A 24 -7.68 -8.44 2.32
CA PRO A 24 -9.03 -8.11 1.88
C PRO A 24 -9.50 -6.83 2.59
N GLY A 25 -9.88 -5.81 1.81
CA GLY A 25 -10.34 -4.52 2.33
C GLY A 25 -9.23 -3.46 2.46
N THR A 26 -7.94 -3.80 2.35
CA THR A 26 -6.87 -2.82 2.18
C THR A 26 -6.63 -2.53 0.69
N GLY A 27 -6.17 -1.32 0.37
CA GLY A 27 -5.86 -0.96 -1.01
C GLY A 27 -6.07 0.51 -1.31
N ALA A 28 -5.99 0.86 -2.59
CA ALA A 28 -6.04 2.25 -3.03
C ALA A 28 -7.33 2.99 -2.62
N TRP A 29 -8.47 2.31 -2.64
CA TRP A 29 -9.78 2.89 -2.31
C TRP A 29 -9.93 3.18 -0.81
N THR A 30 -9.55 2.25 0.07
CA THR A 30 -9.54 2.48 1.53
C THR A 30 -8.40 3.41 1.95
N GLY A 31 -7.25 3.36 1.27
CA GLY A 31 -6.18 4.35 1.44
C GLY A 31 -6.63 5.78 1.07
N ALA A 32 -7.36 5.95 -0.03
CA ALA A 32 -7.91 7.24 -0.42
C ALA A 32 -8.93 7.76 0.61
N LEU A 33 -9.76 6.87 1.17
CA LEU A 33 -10.68 7.20 2.27
C LEU A 33 -9.91 7.70 3.51
N ILE A 34 -8.90 6.95 3.96
CA ILE A 34 -8.07 7.33 5.11
C ILE A 34 -7.36 8.66 4.87
N ALA A 35 -6.82 8.86 3.67
CA ALA A 35 -6.17 10.12 3.30
C ALA A 35 -7.14 11.30 3.34
N SER A 36 -8.39 11.12 2.88
CA SER A 36 -9.43 12.14 2.94
C SER A 36 -9.86 12.44 4.39
N LEU A 37 -9.95 11.42 5.25
CA LEU A 37 -10.32 11.58 6.67
C LEU A 37 -9.23 12.29 7.47
N LEU A 38 -7.96 11.98 7.19
CA LEU A 38 -6.80 12.59 7.85
C LEU A 38 -6.38 13.94 7.22
N GLY A 39 -7.05 14.39 6.16
CA GLY A 39 -6.73 15.65 5.48
C GLY A 39 -5.35 15.65 4.80
N ILE A 40 -4.85 14.48 4.42
CA ILE A 40 -3.57 14.35 3.72
C ILE A 40 -3.70 14.99 2.34
N LYS A 41 -2.73 15.81 1.95
CA LYS A 41 -2.69 16.42 0.62
C LYS A 41 -2.80 15.34 -0.46
N THR A 42 -3.79 15.47 -1.35
CA THR A 42 -4.09 14.51 -2.41
C THR A 42 -2.87 14.09 -3.24
N LYS A 43 -1.97 15.03 -3.57
CA LYS A 43 -0.71 14.74 -4.28
C LYS A 43 0.24 13.81 -3.50
N LYS A 44 0.30 13.95 -2.18
CA LYS A 44 1.14 13.07 -1.32
C LYS A 44 0.47 11.73 -1.10
N ALA A 45 -0.85 11.76 -0.87
CA ALA A 45 -1.66 10.56 -0.69
C ALA A 45 -1.62 9.67 -1.95
N SER A 46 -1.80 10.24 -3.15
CA SER A 46 -1.73 9.49 -4.39
C SER A 46 -0.37 8.82 -4.59
N LEU A 47 0.72 9.50 -4.22
CA LEU A 47 2.07 8.96 -4.34
C LEU A 47 2.32 7.83 -3.32
N ALA A 48 1.83 7.96 -2.08
CA ALA A 48 1.88 6.90 -1.07
C ALA A 48 1.07 5.67 -1.49
N ILE A 49 -0.17 5.89 -1.98
CA ILE A 49 -1.06 4.84 -2.47
C ILE A 49 -0.42 4.12 -3.66
N PHE A 50 0.19 4.85 -4.59
CA PHE A 50 0.85 4.27 -5.76
C PHE A 50 2.04 3.37 -5.36
N VAL A 51 2.89 3.83 -4.44
CA VAL A 51 4.00 3.02 -3.92
C VAL A 51 3.49 1.77 -3.20
N GLY A 52 2.48 1.92 -2.33
CA GLY A 52 1.83 0.79 -1.67
C GLY A 52 1.26 -0.20 -2.68
N LEU A 53 0.59 0.28 -3.73
CA LEU A 53 -0.01 -0.57 -4.76
C LEU A 53 1.03 -1.39 -5.53
N ILE A 54 2.18 -0.80 -5.88
CA ILE A 54 3.29 -1.54 -6.50
C ILE A 54 3.78 -2.65 -5.57
N ILE A 55 3.93 -2.37 -4.28
CA ILE A 55 4.37 -3.37 -3.29
C ILE A 55 3.33 -4.50 -3.19
N ALA A 56 2.05 -4.17 -3.03
CA ALA A 56 0.96 -5.14 -2.92
C ALA A 56 0.86 -6.02 -4.17
N THR A 57 1.00 -5.43 -5.36
CA THR A 57 0.94 -6.17 -6.63
C THR A 57 2.13 -7.10 -6.81
N VAL A 58 3.35 -6.69 -6.47
CA VAL A 58 4.53 -7.58 -6.52
C VAL A 58 4.34 -8.77 -5.57
N ILE A 59 3.91 -8.51 -4.33
CA ILE A 59 3.66 -9.57 -3.34
C ILE A 59 2.58 -10.53 -3.83
N MET A 60 1.43 -10.00 -4.28
CA MET A 60 0.34 -10.85 -4.78
C MET A 60 0.70 -11.60 -6.04
N THR A 61 1.51 -11.04 -6.93
CA THR A 61 1.94 -11.75 -8.15
C THR A 61 2.76 -12.99 -7.77
N ILE A 62 3.68 -12.86 -6.81
CA ILE A 62 4.48 -13.99 -6.31
C ILE A 62 3.59 -15.03 -5.63
N ILE A 63 2.63 -14.61 -4.80
CA ILE A 63 1.72 -15.53 -4.09
C ILE A 63 0.80 -16.24 -5.08
N SER A 64 0.13 -15.51 -5.97
CA SER A 64 -0.90 -16.05 -6.87
C SER A 64 -0.35 -16.84 -8.04
N TYR A 65 0.87 -16.55 -8.52
CA TYR A 65 1.45 -17.30 -9.65
C TYR A 65 2.60 -18.20 -9.21
N GLY A 66 3.45 -17.77 -8.28
CA GLY A 66 4.58 -18.57 -7.81
C GLY A 66 4.16 -19.81 -7.03
N ILE A 67 3.20 -19.69 -6.10
CA ILE A 67 2.75 -20.85 -5.30
C ILE A 67 2.05 -21.89 -6.19
N PRO A 68 1.06 -21.53 -7.04
CA PRO A 68 0.45 -22.52 -7.92
C PRO A 68 1.43 -23.12 -8.92
N TRP A 69 2.36 -22.33 -9.45
CA TRP A 69 3.40 -22.85 -10.36
C TRP A 69 4.27 -23.92 -9.67
N VAL A 70 4.69 -23.71 -8.42
CA VAL A 70 5.45 -24.71 -7.65
C VAL A 70 4.62 -25.97 -7.41
N ILE A 71 3.35 -25.81 -6.97
CA ILE A 71 2.47 -26.93 -6.69
C ILE A 71 2.22 -27.78 -7.96
N GLN A 72 1.98 -27.13 -9.10
CA GLN A 72 1.68 -27.79 -10.36
C GLN A 72 2.92 -28.43 -11.00
N THR A 73 4.13 -27.98 -10.68
CA THR A 73 5.39 -28.57 -11.16
C THR A 73 5.82 -29.78 -10.33
N MET A 74 5.41 -29.86 -9.06
CA MET A 74 5.71 -30.98 -8.16
C MET A 74 4.61 -32.05 -8.11
N GLY A 75 3.45 -31.79 -8.72
CA GLY A 75 2.30 -32.70 -8.82
C GLY A 75 2.28 -33.52 -10.11
#